data_AF-A0A3N4NMT4-F1
#
_entry.id   AF-A0A3N4NMT4-F1
#
_cell.length_a   1.000
_cell.length_b   1.000
_cell.length_c   1.000
_cell.angle_alpha   90.00
_cell.angle_beta   90.00
_cell.angle_gamma   90.00
#
_symmetry.space_group_name_H-M   'P 1'
#
loop_
_entity.id
_entity.type
_entity.pdbx_description
1 polymer ?
#
loop_
_entity_poly.entity_id
_entity_poly.type
_entity_poly.pdbx_seq_one_letter_code
_entity_poly.pdbx_strand_id
1 'polypeptide(L)'
;MFKIGEIVVCVDARRRWYKLGNLKENEMYTVVGFNPYDDGLILKETKSIRSGYNAYAKDRFRKVDYEFAEQLLNNIKEEHLQNKNSSKHSQKSK
;
A
#
# COMPACT_ATOMS: atom_id res chain seq x y z
N MET A 1 7.14 -9.98 7.72
CA MET A 1 6.11 -11.03 7.72
C MET A 1 4.73 -10.41 7.80
N PHE A 2 3.78 -10.85 6.98
CA PHE A 2 2.39 -10.35 6.99
C PHE A 2 1.59 -10.94 8.16
N LYS A 3 0.50 -10.30 8.56
CA LYS A 3 -0.42 -10.78 9.62
C LYS A 3 -1.88 -10.82 9.12
N ILE A 4 -2.69 -11.68 9.72
CA ILE A 4 -4.15 -11.67 9.49
C ILE A 4 -4.72 -10.35 10.03
N GLY A 5 -5.63 -9.75 9.27
CA GLY A 5 -6.20 -8.43 9.53
C GLY A 5 -5.34 -7.27 9.02
N GLU A 6 -4.14 -7.53 8.50
CA GLU A 6 -3.26 -6.49 7.95
C GLU A 6 -3.77 -6.01 6.59
N ILE A 7 -3.69 -4.70 6.35
CA ILE A 7 -3.95 -4.09 5.04
C ILE A 7 -2.64 -4.08 4.25
N VAL A 8 -2.71 -4.59 3.03
CA VAL A 8 -1.58 -4.66 2.10
C VAL A 8 -1.94 -4.01 0.77
N VAL A 9 -0.97 -3.38 0.12
CA VAL A 9 -1.14 -2.80 -1.21
C VAL A 9 -0.58 -3.76 -2.26
N CYS A 10 -1.34 -3.98 -3.34
CA CYS A 10 -0.84 -4.74 -4.48
C CYS A 10 0.11 -3.88 -5.31
N VAL A 11 1.37 -4.30 -5.40
CA VAL A 11 2.41 -3.64 -6.20
C VAL A 11 2.71 -4.37 -7.50
N ASP A 12 2.24 -5.60 -7.65
CA ASP A 12 2.33 -6.34 -8.91
C ASP A 12 1.00 -7.02 -9.23
N ALA A 13 0.19 -6.37 -10.07
CA ALA A 13 -1.07 -6.93 -10.56
C ALA A 13 -0.89 -7.87 -11.77
N ARG A 14 0.33 -8.06 -12.27
CA ARG A 14 0.58 -8.81 -13.50
C ARG A 14 0.35 -10.30 -13.30
N ARG A 15 -0.02 -10.95 -14.40
CA ARG A 15 0.19 -12.38 -14.60
C ARG A 15 1.23 -12.51 -15.69
N ARG A 16 2.11 -13.51 -15.57
CA ARG A 16 3.31 -13.65 -16.41
C ARG A 16 3.03 -13.44 -17.91
N TRP A 17 1.87 -13.85 -18.47
CA TRP A 17 1.61 -13.80 -19.92
C TRP A 17 0.28 -13.16 -20.39
N TYR A 18 -0.65 -12.79 -19.51
CA TYR A 18 -1.86 -12.00 -19.86
C TYR A 18 -2.43 -11.29 -18.63
N LYS A 19 -2.95 -10.08 -18.84
CA LYS A 19 -3.49 -9.20 -17.81
C LYS A 19 -4.65 -9.86 -17.06
N LEU A 20 -4.71 -9.56 -15.75
CA LEU A 20 -5.82 -9.74 -14.82
C LEU A 20 -5.97 -11.16 -14.21
N GLY A 21 -5.33 -11.34 -13.06
CA GLY A 21 -6.08 -11.91 -11.94
C GLY A 21 -7.07 -10.86 -11.41
N ASN A 22 -7.87 -11.19 -10.40
CA ASN A 22 -8.80 -10.24 -9.77
C ASN A 22 -8.09 -9.20 -8.87
N LEU A 23 -6.86 -8.80 -9.24
CA LEU A 23 -6.03 -7.84 -8.53
C LEU A 23 -5.83 -6.59 -9.40
N LYS A 24 -5.80 -5.43 -8.76
CA LYS A 24 -5.44 -4.16 -9.37
C LYS A 24 -4.23 -3.57 -8.66
N GLU A 25 -3.35 -2.97 -9.45
CA GLU A 25 -2.16 -2.31 -8.93
C GLU A 25 -2.57 -1.08 -8.11
N ASN A 26 -1.88 -0.85 -7.00
CA ASN A 26 -2.17 0.18 -5.99
C ASN A 26 -3.51 0.03 -5.25
N GLU A 27 -4.24 -1.07 -5.45
CA GLU A 27 -5.42 -1.39 -4.66
C GLU A 27 -5.00 -2.05 -3.34
N MET A 28 -5.74 -1.72 -2.27
CA MET A 28 -5.53 -2.25 -0.93
C MET A 28 -6.42 -3.46 -0.67
N TYR A 29 -5.90 -4.42 0.07
CA TYR A 29 -6.58 -5.67 0.39
C TYR A 29 -6.32 -6.08 1.84
N THR A 30 -7.28 -6.79 2.42
CA THR A 30 -7.19 -7.30 3.79
C THR A 30 -6.73 -8.75 3.78
N VAL A 31 -5.65 -9.05 4.50
CA VAL A 31 -5.17 -10.43 4.67
C VAL A 31 -6.09 -11.18 5.62
N VAL A 32 -6.68 -12.30 5.15
CA VAL A 32 -7.56 -13.15 5.97
C VAL A 32 -6.96 -14.52 6.27
N GLY A 33 -5.86 -14.87 5.61
CA GLY A 33 -5.19 -16.14 5.83
C GLY A 33 -3.98 -16.32 4.93
N PHE A 34 -3.35 -17.47 5.07
CA PHE A 34 -2.15 -17.84 4.33
C PHE A 34 -2.31 -19.23 3.72
N ASN A 35 -1.75 -19.43 2.53
CA ASN A 35 -1.58 -20.76 1.97
C ASN A 35 -0.54 -21.53 2.79
N PRO A 36 -0.85 -22.74 3.28
CA PRO A 36 0.06 -23.53 4.14
C PRO A 36 1.36 -23.97 3.46
N TYR A 37 1.48 -23.89 2.13
CA TYR A 37 2.66 -24.38 1.41
C TYR A 37 3.67 -23.30 1.01
N ASP A 38 3.21 -22.08 0.70
CA ASP A 38 4.05 -21.02 0.13
C ASP A 38 3.89 -19.64 0.80
N ASP A 39 3.14 -19.59 1.89
CA ASP A 39 2.76 -18.35 2.59
C ASP A 39 2.05 -17.32 1.69
N GLY A 40 1.43 -17.77 0.60
CA GLY A 40 0.62 -16.93 -0.26
C GLY A 40 -0.53 -16.28 0.53
N LEU A 41 -0.84 -15.03 0.22
CA LEU A 41 -1.85 -14.24 0.90
C LEU A 41 -3.25 -14.59 0.40
N ILE A 42 -4.13 -14.96 1.32
CA ILE A 42 -5.57 -15.05 1.06
C ILE A 42 -6.18 -13.70 1.43
N LEU A 43 -6.91 -13.11 0.49
CA LEU A 43 -7.46 -11.75 0.62
C LEU A 43 -8.97 -11.79 0.83
N LYS A 44 -9.50 -10.83 1.58
CA LYS A 44 -10.94 -10.73 1.85
C LYS A 44 -11.73 -10.34 0.61
N GLU A 45 -11.23 -9.37 -0.16
CA GLU A 45 -11.95 -8.69 -1.23
C GLU A 45 -11.91 -9.50 -2.54
N THR A 46 -10.97 -10.42 -2.67
CA THR A 46 -10.73 -11.13 -3.93
C THR A 46 -10.13 -12.51 -3.70
N LYS A 47 -10.59 -13.48 -4.49
CA LYS A 47 -10.10 -14.87 -4.46
C LYS A 47 -9.26 -15.15 -5.69
N SER A 48 -8.13 -15.83 -5.48
CA SER A 48 -7.29 -16.31 -6.58
C SER A 48 -7.95 -17.50 -7.26
N ILE A 49 -8.60 -17.26 -8.41
CA ILE A 49 -9.39 -18.26 -9.16
C ILE A 49 -8.60 -19.53 -9.51
N ARG A 50 -7.28 -19.45 -9.69
CA ARG A 50 -6.45 -20.60 -10.12
C ARG A 50 -5.56 -21.18 -9.00
N SER A 51 -5.70 -20.70 -7.77
CA SER A 51 -5.01 -21.29 -6.63
C SER A 51 -5.96 -22.25 -5.95
N GLY A 52 -5.53 -23.50 -5.72
CA GLY A 52 -6.31 -24.46 -4.92
C GLY A 52 -6.60 -23.97 -3.50
N TYR A 53 -5.81 -23.01 -3.00
CA TYR A 53 -5.96 -22.36 -1.69
C TYR A 53 -6.49 -20.93 -1.78
N ASN A 54 -6.94 -20.49 -2.96
CA ASN A 54 -7.41 -19.13 -3.21
C ASN A 54 -6.41 -18.01 -2.85
N ALA A 55 -5.12 -18.33 -2.76
CA ALA A 55 -4.07 -17.41 -2.35
C ALA A 55 -3.32 -16.78 -3.54
N TYR A 56 -2.75 -15.60 -3.30
CA TYR A 56 -1.85 -14.88 -4.20
C TYR A 56 -0.42 -14.89 -3.65
N ALA A 57 0.57 -14.86 -4.55
CA ALA A 57 1.97 -14.83 -4.14
C ALA A 57 2.32 -13.58 -3.32
N LYS A 58 3.09 -13.76 -2.24
CA LYS A 58 3.40 -12.73 -1.24
C LYS A 58 4.21 -11.54 -1.76
N ASP A 59 5.06 -11.79 -2.76
CA ASP A 59 5.94 -10.82 -3.41
C ASP A 59 5.18 -9.74 -4.20
N ARG A 60 3.90 -10.01 -4.50
CA ARG A 60 3.01 -9.07 -5.20
C ARG A 60 2.45 -7.96 -4.31
N PHE A 61 2.74 -8.00 -3.01
CA PHE A 61 2.16 -7.10 -2.03
C PHE A 61 3.23 -6.41 -1.17
N ARG A 62 2.92 -5.20 -0.72
CA ARG A 62 3.70 -4.46 0.27
C ARG A 62 2.81 -4.08 1.45
N LYS A 63 3.45 -3.94 2.61
CA LYS A 63 2.78 -3.43 3.81
C LYS A 63 2.50 -1.95 3.66
N VAL A 64 1.37 -1.52 4.19
CA VAL A 64 1.07 -0.09 4.33
C VAL A 64 1.57 0.35 5.69
N ASP A 65 2.50 1.31 5.71
CA ASP A 65 2.98 1.95 6.93
C ASP A 65 2.24 3.28 7.10
N TYR A 66 1.15 3.23 7.87
CA TYR A 66 0.32 4.41 8.14
C TYR A 66 1.04 5.42 9.01
N GLU A 67 1.91 4.98 9.92
CA GLU A 67 2.65 5.86 10.81
C GLU A 67 3.64 6.70 10.00
N PHE A 68 4.36 6.06 9.07
CA PHE A 68 5.21 6.77 8.12
C PHE A 68 4.40 7.75 7.25
N ALA A 69 3.25 7.34 6.73
CA ALA A 69 2.42 8.19 5.88
C ALA A 69 1.93 9.43 6.64
N GLU A 70 1.50 9.27 7.90
CA GLU A 70 1.08 10.38 8.76
C GLU A 70 2.24 11.32 9.10
N GLN A 71 3.41 10.78 9.46
CA GLN A 71 4.62 11.58 9.72
C GLN A 71 5.02 12.39 8.49
N LEU A 72 5.05 11.77 7.31
CA LEU A 72 5.37 12.44 6.05
C LEU A 72 4.37 13.57 5.74
N LEU A 73 3.08 13.31 5.91
CA LEU A 73 2.05 14.33 5.69
C LEU A 73 2.17 15.50 6.67
N ASN A 74 2.55 15.24 7.92
CA ASN A 74 2.77 16.29 8.92
C ASN A 74 4.00 17.13 8.55
N ASN A 75 5.11 16.49 8.19
CA ASN A 75 6.33 17.20 7.76
C ASN A 75 6.07 18.11 6.54
N ILE A 76 5.35 17.60 5.53
CA ILE A 76 4.98 18.40 4.33
C ILE A 76 4.12 19.61 4.72
N LYS A 77 3.17 19.45 5.65
CA LYS A 77 2.34 20.57 6.13
C LYS A 77 3.18 21.61 6.87
N GLU A 78 4.11 21.17 7.72
CA GLU A 78 5.02 22.06 8.45
C GLU A 78 5.93 22.85 7.50
N GLU A 79 6.53 22.19 6.50
CA GLU A 79 7.34 22.86 5.47
C GLU A 79 6.53 23.91 4.69
N HIS A 80 5.29 23.58 4.29
CA HIS A 80 4.41 24.54 3.62
C HIS A 80 4.04 25.74 4.50
N LEU A 81 3.90 25.55 5.82
CA LEU A 81 3.65 26.64 6.76
C LEU A 81 4.89 27.54 6.94
N GLN A 82 6.08 26.95 7.05
CA GLN A 82 7.34 27.69 7.17
C GLN A 82 7.62 28.53 5.92
N ASN A 83 7.41 27.98 4.71
CA ASN A 83 7.58 28.70 3.45
C ASN A 83 6.59 29.87 3.26
N LYS A 84 5.37 29.76 3.80
CA LYS A 84 4.40 30.88 3.83
C LYS A 84 4.79 31.98 4.80
N ASN A 85 5.50 31.66 5.88
CA ASN A 85 5.92 32.64 6.87
C ASN A 85 7.19 33.39 6.45
N SER A 86 8.14 32.71 5.79
CA SER A 86 9.36 33.34 5.25
C SER A 86 9.07 34.30 4.08
N SER A 87 8.09 34.00 3.23
CA SER A 87 7.66 34.89 2.13
C SER A 87 6.98 36.19 2.62
N LYS A 88 6.28 36.18 3.76
CA LYS A 88 5.69 37.39 4.37
C LYS A 88 6.71 38.32 4.99
N HIS A 89 7.87 37.82 5.42
CA HIS A 89 8.87 38.65 6.09
C HIS A 89 9.74 39.47 5.11
N SER A 90 9.87 39.05 3.85
CA SER A 90 10.65 39.79 2.84
C SER A 90 9.96 41.04 2.27
N GLN A 91 8.64 41.21 2.48
CA GLN A 91 7.88 42.34 1.92
C GLN A 91 7.73 43.55 2.86
N LYS A 92 8.30 43.52 4.07
CA LYS A 92 8.22 44.63 5.04
C LYS A 92 9.46 45.52 5.13
N SER A 93 10.45 45.33 4.27
CA SER A 93 11.70 46.09 4.26
C SER A 93 11.86 46.91 2.98
N LYS A 94 11.03 47.94 2.79
CA LYS A 94 11.28 49.09 1.91
C LYS A 94 10.63 50.32 2.50
#